data_AF-A0AAV0WT26-F1
#
_entry.id   AF-A0AAV0WT26-F1
#
_cell.length_a   1.000
_cell.length_b   1.000
_cell.length_c   1.000
_cell.angle_alpha   90.00
_cell.angle_beta   90.00
_cell.angle_gamma   90.00
#
_symmetry.space_group_name_H-M   'P 1'
#
loop_
_entity.id
_entity.type
_entity.pdbx_description
1 polymer ?
#
loop_
_entity_poly.entity_id
_entity_poly.type
_entity_poly.pdbx_seq_one_letter_code
_entity_poly.pdbx_strand_id
1 'polypeptide(L)'
;MLKLEANCEDFTENTLISYQNFFLSNQEPPTPVKLAVDLPIQTQKQLDTQTNHLTNLTHTYIAGNIVKKLNQEILKNCDECLKKICSNQVTQEHELIDAREYKGNKMMFLKYPATDFRILIHNVMMYVSGILPTKCHSPEIGVILIN
;
A
#
# COMPACT_ATOMS: atom_id res chain seq x y z
N MET A 1 -36.44 8.05 -12.60
CA MET A 1 -35.07 7.81 -13.08
C MET A 1 -34.14 8.60 -12.16
N LEU A 2 -33.67 7.98 -11.09
CA LEU A 2 -32.87 8.62 -10.06
C LEU A 2 -31.39 8.52 -10.43
N LYS A 3 -30.73 9.66 -10.66
CA LYS A 3 -29.28 9.79 -10.72
C LYS A 3 -28.73 9.62 -9.30
N LEU A 4 -27.92 8.59 -9.08
CA LEU A 4 -27.01 8.48 -7.94
C LEU A 4 -25.62 8.91 -8.44
N GLU A 5 -25.36 10.20 -8.47
CA GLU A 5 -23.99 10.73 -8.54
C GLU A 5 -23.46 10.83 -7.10
N ALA A 6 -23.09 9.69 -6.52
CA ALA A 6 -22.26 9.66 -5.32
C ALA A 6 -20.79 9.61 -5.77
N ASN A 7 -20.34 10.70 -6.39
CA ASN A 7 -18.94 10.86 -6.78
C ASN A 7 -18.17 11.32 -5.53
N CYS A 8 -17.59 10.36 -4.80
CA CYS A 8 -16.59 10.64 -3.75
C CYS A 8 -15.25 11.05 -4.38
N GLU A 9 -15.25 12.08 -5.23
CA GLU A 9 -14.06 12.60 -5.92
C GLU A 9 -13.51 13.88 -5.29
N ASP A 10 -13.78 14.14 -4.01
CA ASP A 10 -13.20 15.28 -3.27
C ASP A 10 -12.15 14.86 -2.23
N PHE A 11 -11.30 13.88 -2.57
CA PHE A 11 -9.98 13.78 -1.93
C PHE A 11 -9.06 14.84 -2.53
N THR A 12 -9.33 16.09 -2.18
CA THR A 12 -8.39 17.18 -2.39
C THR A 12 -7.09 16.85 -1.64
N GLU A 13 -5.96 17.23 -2.23
CA GLU A 13 -4.57 17.03 -1.77
C GLU A 13 -4.35 17.33 -0.26
N ASN A 14 -5.28 18.08 0.34
CA ASN A 14 -5.33 18.46 1.75
C ASN A 14 -5.67 17.33 2.73
N THR A 15 -6.24 16.19 2.32
CA THR A 15 -6.59 15.12 3.28
C THR A 15 -5.37 14.38 3.85
N LEU A 16 -4.23 14.45 3.15
CA LEU A 16 -2.96 13.86 3.58
C LEU A 16 -2.04 14.86 4.29
N ILE A 17 -2.28 16.17 4.15
CA ILE A 17 -1.49 17.23 4.79
C ILE A 17 -1.62 17.16 6.31
N SER A 18 -2.80 16.80 6.82
CA SER A 18 -3.03 16.58 8.25
C SER A 18 -2.16 15.43 8.80
N TYR A 19 -1.94 14.37 8.01
CA TYR A 19 -0.98 13.31 8.37
C TYR A 19 0.46 13.80 8.26
N GLN A 20 0.80 14.60 7.26
CA GLN A 20 2.14 15.14 7.08
C GLN A 20 2.57 16.00 8.27
N ASN A 21 1.69 16.87 8.75
CA ASN A 21 1.93 17.68 9.96
C ASN A 21 2.07 16.79 11.21
N PHE A 22 1.27 15.73 11.33
CA PHE A 22 1.37 14.79 12.45
C PHE A 22 2.75 14.10 12.53
N PHE A 23 3.33 13.72 11.38
CA PHE A 23 4.66 13.10 11.32
C PHE A 23 5.82 14.11 11.48
N LEU A 24 5.61 15.37 11.11
CA LEU A 24 6.61 16.43 11.25
C LEU A 24 6.72 16.95 12.68
N SER A 25 5.61 16.99 13.43
CA SER A 25 5.58 17.57 14.78
C SER A 25 6.11 16.65 15.89
N ASN A 26 6.37 15.37 15.63
CA ASN A 26 6.68 14.38 16.67
C ASN A 26 7.95 13.55 16.39
N GLN A 27 9.00 14.17 15.84
CA GLN A 27 10.28 13.49 15.65
C GLN A 27 11.06 13.46 16.96
N GLU A 28 10.97 12.35 17.69
CA GLU A 28 11.98 12.00 18.70
C GLU A 28 13.36 11.83 18.04
N PRO A 29 14.47 12.10 18.77
CA PRO A 29 15.80 11.99 18.22
C PRO A 29 16.09 10.58 17.67
N PRO A 30 16.86 10.47 16.56
CA PRO A 30 17.05 9.20 15.88
C PRO A 30 17.79 8.21 16.78
N THR A 31 17.11 7.13 17.16
CA THR A 31 17.78 5.92 17.66
C THR A 31 18.43 5.19 16.49
N PRO A 32 19.57 4.50 16.71
CA PRO A 32 20.31 3.84 15.64
C PRO A 32 19.42 2.85 14.88
N VAL A 33 19.43 3.02 13.56
CA VAL A 33 18.65 2.23 12.61
C VAL A 33 19.08 0.76 12.70
N LYS A 34 18.19 -0.10 13.21
CA LYS A 34 18.28 -1.54 12.93
C LYS A 34 17.99 -1.72 11.44
N LEU A 35 19.02 -2.09 10.68
CA LEU A 35 18.86 -2.48 9.29
C LEU A 35 17.90 -3.68 9.20
N ALA A 36 16.96 -3.59 8.27
CA ALA A 36 15.91 -4.57 8.05
C ALA A 36 16.50 -5.85 7.46
N VAL A 37 16.69 -6.85 8.32
CA VAL A 37 16.72 -8.26 7.90
C VAL A 37 15.96 -8.98 9.01
N ASP A 38 14.90 -9.69 8.64
CA ASP A 38 13.96 -10.40 9.53
C ASP A 38 12.82 -9.52 10.08
N LEU A 39 11.90 -9.14 9.17
CA LEU A 39 10.53 -8.82 9.56
C LEU A 39 9.98 -10.02 10.36
N PRO A 40 9.39 -9.81 11.56
CA PRO A 40 8.86 -10.90 12.37
C PRO A 40 7.79 -11.66 11.58
N ILE A 41 7.93 -12.99 11.51
CA ILE A 41 6.92 -13.88 10.94
C ILE A 41 5.66 -13.73 11.79
N GLN A 42 4.61 -13.13 11.24
CA GLN A 42 3.36 -12.96 11.97
C GLN A 42 2.52 -14.23 11.93
N THR A 43 1.93 -14.57 13.07
CA THR A 43 0.85 -15.55 13.19
C THR A 43 -0.39 -14.98 12.51
N GLN A 44 -0.68 -15.41 11.29
CA GLN A 44 -1.88 -14.99 10.55
C GLN A 44 -3.13 -15.41 11.33
N LYS A 45 -4.00 -14.46 11.67
CA LYS A 45 -5.40 -14.77 11.96
C LYS A 45 -5.96 -15.45 10.71
N GLN A 46 -6.63 -16.59 10.88
CA GLN A 46 -7.21 -17.31 9.75
C GLN A 46 -8.39 -16.50 9.20
N LEU A 47 -8.16 -15.79 8.10
CA LEU A 47 -9.19 -15.07 7.35
C LEU A 47 -10.00 -16.06 6.52
N ASP A 48 -11.27 -15.75 6.27
CA ASP A 48 -12.06 -16.49 5.30
C ASP A 48 -11.52 -16.30 3.86
N THR A 49 -11.99 -17.13 2.93
CA THR A 49 -11.50 -17.13 1.54
C THR A 49 -11.75 -15.82 0.81
N GLN A 50 -12.91 -15.18 1.03
CA GLN A 50 -13.25 -13.92 0.36
C GLN A 50 -12.39 -12.78 0.90
N THR A 51 -12.23 -12.70 2.22
CA THR A 51 -11.38 -11.68 2.84
C THR A 51 -9.93 -11.84 2.41
N ASN A 52 -9.39 -13.06 2.41
CA ASN A 52 -8.03 -13.32 1.89
C ASN A 52 -7.86 -12.87 0.43
N HIS A 53 -8.85 -13.17 -0.41
CA HIS A 53 -8.82 -12.76 -1.81
C HIS A 53 -8.81 -11.23 -1.95
N LEU A 54 -9.73 -10.53 -1.28
CA LEU A 54 -9.78 -9.07 -1.27
C LEU A 54 -8.50 -8.43 -0.72
N THR A 55 -7.94 -9.00 0.35
CA THR A 55 -6.65 -8.58 0.92
C THR A 55 -5.55 -8.68 -0.13
N ASN A 56 -5.46 -9.81 -0.84
CA ASN A 56 -4.45 -10.02 -1.89
C ASN A 56 -4.60 -9.00 -3.02
N LEU A 57 -5.80 -8.78 -3.53
CA LEU A 57 -6.07 -7.78 -4.58
C LEU A 57 -5.69 -6.38 -4.14
N THR A 58 -6.05 -6.01 -2.91
CA THR A 58 -5.77 -4.70 -2.33
C THR A 58 -4.26 -4.50 -2.17
N HIS A 59 -3.53 -5.50 -1.68
CA HIS A 59 -2.08 -5.42 -1.55
C HIS A 59 -1.38 -5.39 -2.90
N THR A 60 -1.87 -6.11 -3.92
CA THR A 60 -1.36 -5.99 -5.29
C THR A 60 -1.55 -4.58 -5.83
N TYR A 61 -2.72 -3.98 -5.64
CA TYR A 61 -2.99 -2.61 -6.05
C TYR A 61 -2.07 -1.57 -5.37
N ILE A 62 -1.91 -1.68 -4.05
CA ILE A 62 -1.00 -0.82 -3.27
C ILE A 62 0.45 -1.00 -3.77
N ALA A 63 0.89 -2.24 -3.96
CA ALA A 63 2.22 -2.54 -4.47
C ALA A 63 2.43 -1.93 -5.86
N GLY A 64 1.45 -2.00 -6.76
CA GLY A 64 1.53 -1.35 -8.07
C GLY A 64 1.69 0.17 -8.00
N ASN A 65 1.04 0.82 -7.04
CA ASN A 65 1.21 2.25 -6.80
C ASN A 65 2.60 2.59 -6.21
N ILE A 66 3.11 1.75 -5.30
CA ILE A 66 4.47 1.88 -4.74
C ILE A 66 5.50 1.73 -5.86
N VAL A 67 5.39 0.71 -6.73
CA VAL A 67 6.30 0.52 -7.86
C VAL A 67 6.28 1.74 -8.78
N LYS A 68 5.11 2.32 -9.06
CA LYS A 68 5.00 3.56 -9.85
C LYS A 68 5.83 4.70 -9.23
N LYS A 69 5.68 4.94 -7.92
CA LYS A 69 6.44 5.97 -7.19
C LYS A 69 7.94 5.68 -7.16
N LEU A 70 8.33 4.46 -6.80
CA LEU A 70 9.73 4.01 -6.81
C LEU A 70 10.37 4.22 -8.18
N ASN A 71 9.63 3.90 -9.25
CA ASN A 71 10.13 4.05 -10.60
C ASN A 71 10.39 5.51 -10.99
N GLN A 72 9.49 6.41 -10.58
CA GLN A 72 9.61 7.84 -10.86
C GLN A 72 10.71 8.51 -10.02
N GLU A 73 10.75 8.22 -8.72
CA GLU A 73 11.56 8.98 -7.75
C GLU A 73 12.94 8.36 -7.51
N ILE A 74 13.06 7.03 -7.58
CA ILE A 74 14.27 6.30 -7.16
C ILE A 74 14.95 5.59 -8.33
N LEU A 75 14.21 4.74 -9.06
CA LEU A 75 14.77 3.91 -10.14
C LEU A 75 14.95 4.70 -11.44
N LYS A 76 14.43 5.92 -11.52
CA LYS A 76 14.55 6.84 -12.66
C LYS A 76 14.16 6.20 -13.99
N ASN A 77 13.03 5.50 -14.01
CA ASN A 77 12.51 4.80 -15.20
C ASN A 77 13.44 3.71 -15.76
N CYS A 78 14.22 3.04 -14.92
CA CYS A 78 15.08 1.94 -15.33
C CYS A 78 14.29 0.64 -15.60
N ASP A 79 14.25 0.21 -16.86
CA ASP A 79 13.53 -1.00 -17.29
C ASP A 79 14.07 -2.29 -16.64
N GLU A 80 15.38 -2.42 -16.46
CA GLU A 80 16.00 -3.60 -15.83
C GLU A 80 15.63 -3.71 -14.35
N CYS A 81 15.46 -2.59 -13.65
CA CYS A 81 14.97 -2.59 -12.28
C CYS A 81 13.48 -2.94 -12.23
N LEU A 82 12.68 -2.39 -13.14
CA LEU A 82 11.25 -2.70 -13.23
C LEU A 82 11.01 -4.19 -13.50
N LYS A 83 11.77 -4.83 -14.39
CA LYS A 83 11.66 -6.27 -14.67
C LYS A 83 11.86 -7.15 -13.42
N LYS A 84 12.59 -6.66 -12.41
CA LYS A 84 12.83 -7.40 -11.16
C LYS A 84 11.68 -7.32 -10.17
N ILE A 85 10.83 -6.28 -10.26
CA ILE A 85 9.77 -6.00 -9.28
C ILE A 85 8.37 -6.02 -9.89
N CYS A 86 8.26 -6.00 -11.22
CA CYS A 86 7.03 -6.14 -11.98
C CYS A 86 6.86 -7.56 -12.52
N SER A 87 5.62 -7.97 -12.66
CA SER A 87 5.26 -9.17 -13.39
C SER A 87 5.43 -8.95 -14.90
N ASN A 88 5.82 -10.00 -15.61
CA ASN A 88 5.80 -10.06 -17.07
C ASN A 88 4.44 -10.48 -17.63
N GLN A 89 3.51 -10.92 -16.77
CA GLN A 89 2.18 -11.37 -17.15
C GLN A 89 1.13 -10.81 -16.20
N VAL A 90 0.02 -10.34 -16.78
CA VAL A 90 -1.16 -9.95 -16.00
C VAL A 90 -1.92 -11.23 -15.63
N THR A 91 -2.15 -11.41 -14.33
CA THR A 91 -2.85 -12.56 -13.74
C THR A 91 -4.08 -12.09 -12.98
N GLN A 92 -4.90 -13.02 -12.47
CA GLN A 92 -6.04 -12.69 -11.60
C GLN A 92 -5.65 -11.88 -10.36
N GLU A 93 -4.40 -11.98 -9.88
CA GLU A 93 -3.94 -11.14 -8.75
C GLU A 93 -3.99 -9.64 -9.05
N HIS A 94 -4.05 -9.27 -10.34
CA HIS A 94 -4.00 -7.90 -10.84
C HIS A 94 -5.37 -7.35 -11.25
N GLU A 95 -6.47 -8.10 -11.06
CA GLU A 95 -7.80 -7.70 -11.55
C GLU A 95 -8.25 -6.34 -11.01
N LEU A 96 -7.87 -5.99 -9.78
CA LEU A 96 -8.21 -4.68 -9.20
C LEU A 96 -7.43 -3.54 -9.86
N ILE A 97 -6.20 -3.79 -10.33
CA ILE A 97 -5.42 -2.82 -11.11
C ILE A 97 -6.09 -2.64 -12.47
N ASP A 98 -6.38 -3.74 -13.17
CA ASP A 98 -7.02 -3.72 -14.50
C ASP A 98 -8.41 -3.04 -14.47
N ALA A 99 -9.22 -3.34 -13.44
CA ALA A 99 -10.54 -2.74 -13.27
C ALA A 99 -10.50 -1.24 -12.98
N ARG A 100 -9.43 -0.73 -12.34
CA ARG A 100 -9.26 0.69 -12.00
C ARG A 100 -8.45 1.48 -13.02
N GLU A 101 -7.74 0.80 -13.92
CA GLU A 101 -7.03 1.44 -15.02
C GLU A 101 -8.06 1.91 -16.06
N TYR A 102 -8.54 3.15 -15.92
CA TYR A 102 -9.50 3.73 -16.85
C TYR A 102 -8.94 3.73 -18.27
N LYS A 103 -9.52 2.91 -19.16
CA LYS A 103 -9.10 2.73 -20.57
C LYS A 103 -9.02 4.02 -21.40
N GLY A 104 -9.55 5.14 -20.91
CA GLY A 104 -9.51 6.44 -21.56
C GLY A 104 -8.50 7.45 -20.99
N ASN A 105 -7.92 7.21 -19.80
CA ASN A 105 -7.13 8.21 -19.09
C ASN A 105 -5.65 7.80 -18.98
N LYS A 106 -4.81 8.36 -19.87
CA LYS A 106 -3.36 8.07 -19.97
C LYS A 106 -2.54 8.51 -18.74
N MET A 107 -3.15 9.12 -17.72
CA MET A 107 -2.41 9.63 -16.54
C MET A 107 -2.18 8.58 -15.44
N MET A 108 -2.88 7.44 -15.46
CA MET A 108 -2.77 6.42 -14.40
C MET A 108 -2.30 5.07 -14.91
N PHE A 109 -1.08 5.00 -15.45
CA PHE A 109 -0.39 3.73 -15.64
C PHE A 109 0.13 3.21 -14.31
N LEU A 110 -0.71 2.47 -13.57
CA LEU A 110 -0.24 1.66 -12.47
C LEU A 110 0.72 0.59 -13.01
N LYS A 111 1.67 0.16 -12.20
CA LYS A 111 2.57 -0.94 -12.55
C LYS A 111 1.99 -2.24 -12.02
N TYR A 112 2.24 -3.33 -12.74
CA TYR A 112 1.78 -4.68 -12.39
C TYR A 112 2.89 -5.37 -11.59
N PRO A 113 2.83 -5.38 -10.25
CA PRO A 113 3.94 -5.88 -9.43
C PRO A 113 4.05 -7.40 -9.51
N ALA A 114 5.27 -7.94 -9.37
CA ALA A 114 5.48 -9.37 -9.22
C ALA A 114 4.93 -9.86 -7.87
N THR A 115 4.54 -11.14 -7.81
CA THR A 115 4.00 -11.78 -6.60
C THR A 115 4.95 -11.64 -5.40
N ASP A 116 6.26 -11.81 -5.61
CA ASP A 116 7.27 -11.65 -4.56
C ASP A 116 7.31 -10.22 -4.01
N PHE A 117 7.21 -9.22 -4.89
CA PHE A 117 7.17 -7.82 -4.48
C PHE A 117 5.88 -7.50 -3.72
N ARG A 118 4.74 -8.04 -4.15
CA ARG A 118 3.48 -7.95 -3.40
C ARG A 118 3.61 -8.56 -2.01
N ILE A 119 4.21 -9.74 -1.87
CA ILE A 119 4.43 -10.40 -0.58
C ILE A 119 5.30 -9.54 0.33
N LEU A 120 6.36 -8.93 -0.20
CA LEU A 120 7.18 -7.97 0.55
C LEU A 120 6.33 -6.80 1.08
N ILE A 121 5.52 -6.17 0.22
CA ILE A 121 4.64 -5.07 0.63
C ILE A 121 3.62 -5.52 1.68
N HIS A 122 3.03 -6.70 1.52
CA HIS A 122 2.15 -7.28 2.54
C HIS A 122 2.86 -7.38 3.89
N ASN A 123 4.07 -7.95 3.94
CA ASN A 123 4.82 -8.10 5.18
C ASN A 123 5.17 -6.74 5.82
N VAL A 124 5.52 -5.74 5.01
CA VAL A 124 5.73 -4.37 5.48
C VAL A 124 4.45 -3.79 6.08
N MET A 125 3.31 -3.91 5.40
CA MET A 125 2.02 -3.42 5.90
C MET A 125 1.63 -4.08 7.22
N MET A 126 1.80 -5.40 7.30
CA MET A 126 1.51 -6.18 8.50
C MET A 126 2.42 -5.76 9.67
N TYR A 127 3.72 -5.57 9.42
CA TYR A 127 4.69 -5.10 10.42
C TYR A 127 4.35 -3.70 10.93
N VAL A 128 4.10 -2.75 10.02
CA VAL A 128 3.69 -1.39 10.37
C VAL A 128 2.42 -1.43 11.20
N SER A 129 1.41 -2.20 10.77
CA SER A 129 0.14 -2.32 11.49
C SER A 129 0.28 -2.91 12.89
N GLY A 130 1.23 -3.84 13.09
CA GLY A 130 1.49 -4.42 14.41
C GLY A 130 2.20 -3.46 15.37
N ILE A 131 3.02 -2.54 14.85
CA ILE A 131 3.81 -1.60 15.67
C ILE A 131 3.11 -0.26 15.87
N LEU A 132 2.32 0.20 14.89
CA LEU A 132 1.65 1.50 14.91
C LEU A 132 0.89 1.75 16.23
N PRO A 133 0.11 0.79 16.77
CA PRO A 133 -0.59 0.99 18.05
C PRO A 133 0.35 1.28 19.23
N THR A 134 1.53 0.67 19.26
CA THR A 134 2.51 0.83 20.36
C THR A 134 3.27 2.16 20.28
N LYS A 135 3.25 2.80 19.11
CA LYS A 135 3.95 4.06 18.83
C LYS A 135 3.00 5.24 18.68
N CYS A 136 1.70 5.00 18.64
CA CYS A 136 0.72 6.06 18.51
C CYS A 136 0.35 6.60 19.90
N HIS A 137 0.47 7.92 20.09
CA HIS A 137 0.08 8.61 21.32
C HIS A 137 -1.44 8.76 21.50
N SER A 138 -2.23 8.34 20.52
CA SER A 138 -3.69 8.37 20.61
C SER A 138 -4.17 7.09 21.32
N PRO A 139 -4.64 7.19 22.58
CA PRO A 139 -4.91 6.02 23.44
C PRO A 139 -6.00 5.08 22.90
N GLU A 140 -6.71 5.44 21.83
CA GLU A 140 -7.85 4.70 21.30
C GLU A 140 -7.59 4.07 19.91
N ILE A 141 -6.52 4.46 19.19
CA ILE A 141 -6.25 3.90 17.84
C ILE A 141 -5.94 2.40 17.89
N GLY A 142 -5.25 1.94 18.93
CA GLY A 142 -5.01 0.51 19.13
C GLY A 142 -6.30 -0.29 19.32
N VAL A 143 -7.32 0.30 19.95
CA VAL A 143 -8.63 -0.33 20.17
C VAL A 143 -9.45 -0.39 18.88
N ILE A 144 -9.28 0.60 17.99
CA ILE A 144 -10.00 0.70 16.70
C ILE A 144 -9.37 -0.20 15.62
N LEU A 145 -8.04 -0.40 15.62
CA LEU A 145 -7.35 -1.18 14.58
C LEU A 145 -7.26 -2.68 14.87
N ILE A 146 -7.39 -3.10 16.14
CA ILE A 146 -7.22 -4.50 16.56
C ILE A 146 -8.57 -5.24 16.66
N ASN A 147 -9.69 -4.52 16.74
CA ASN A 147 -11.05 -5.04 16.69
C ASN A 147 -11.62 -4.98 15.27
#